data_AF-A0ABD5RW22-F1
#
_entry.id   AF-A0ABD5RW22-F1
#
_cell.length_a   1.000
_cell.length_b   1.000
_cell.length_c   1.000
_cell.angle_alpha   90.00
_cell.angle_beta   90.00
_cell.angle_gamma   90.00
#
_symmetry.space_group_name_H-M   'P 1'
#
loop_
_entity.id
_entity.type
_entity.pdbx_description
1 polymer ?
#
loop_
_entity_poly.entity_id
_entity_poly.type
_entity_poly.pdbx_seq_one_letter_code
_entity_poly.pdbx_strand_id
1 'polypeptide(L)'
;MVQEDTGFVVEEDAEEPELPDEISTVIVARASGFQAPPPEGYDTDAAYLNYELGDAIPRNVAAKVLDDHPNSLAPLDEDGELIEDGRRTFHLEVSRAVKIWNSGDGFDPSEYGE
;
A
#
# COMPACT_ATOMS: atom_id res chain seq x y z
N MET A 1 51.68 7.15 6.48
CA MET A 1 51.00 6.19 5.60
C MET A 1 49.89 5.57 6.43
N VAL A 2 48.63 5.97 6.18
CA VAL A 2 47.57 5.16 5.49
C VAL A 2 47.14 3.98 6.38
N GLN A 3 45.92 3.75 6.87
CA GLN A 3 44.51 4.14 6.63
C GLN A 3 43.80 3.97 8.01
N GLU A 4 42.99 4.89 8.53
CA GLU A 4 41.53 5.04 8.28
C GLU A 4 40.76 3.72 8.42
N ASP A 5 40.41 3.37 9.67
CA ASP A 5 39.39 2.35 9.97
C ASP A 5 38.05 3.08 10.09
N THR A 6 37.36 3.22 8.97
CA THR A 6 36.01 3.75 8.91
C THR A 6 35.07 2.70 9.48
N GLY A 7 34.72 2.86 10.75
CA GLY A 7 33.67 2.10 11.42
C GLY A 7 32.38 2.17 10.59
N PHE A 8 32.05 1.04 10.00
CA PHE A 8 30.83 0.79 9.24
C PHE A 8 29.64 0.98 10.19
N VAL A 9 28.83 2.02 9.97
CA VAL A 9 27.54 2.16 10.64
C VAL A 9 26.62 1.15 9.96
N VAL A 10 26.32 0.05 10.64
CA VAL A 10 25.20 -0.81 10.26
C VAL A 10 23.96 0.02 10.56
N GLU A 11 23.40 0.61 9.52
CA GLU A 11 22.11 1.30 9.60
C GLU A 11 21.11 0.29 10.16
N GLU A 12 20.54 0.62 11.32
CA GLU A 12 19.57 -0.20 12.03
C GLU A 12 18.44 -0.58 11.08
N ASP A 13 18.08 -1.88 11.10
CA ASP A 13 16.82 -2.44 10.61
C ASP A 13 15.70 -1.42 10.87
N ALA A 14 15.31 -0.68 9.83
CA ALA A 14 14.14 0.18 9.90
C ALA A 14 12.95 -0.77 10.00
N GLU A 15 12.41 -0.92 11.20
CA GLU A 15 11.21 -1.71 11.50
C GLU A 15 10.17 -1.40 10.43
N GLU A 16 9.81 -2.40 9.62
CA GLU A 16 8.84 -2.19 8.56
C GLU A 16 7.55 -1.67 9.21
N PRO A 17 6.97 -0.58 8.70
CA PRO A 17 5.76 -0.05 9.27
C PRO A 17 4.70 -1.16 9.27
N GLU A 18 4.09 -1.42 10.42
CA GLU A 18 3.04 -2.42 10.53
C GLU A 18 1.68 -1.74 10.38
N LEU A 19 0.79 -2.43 9.67
CA LEU A 19 -0.60 -2.04 9.58
C LEU A 19 -1.31 -2.38 10.90
N PRO A 20 -2.10 -1.45 11.49
CA PRO A 20 -2.96 -1.74 12.64
C PRO A 20 -3.77 -3.04 12.46
N ASP A 21 -3.93 -3.82 13.54
CA ASP A 21 -4.63 -5.10 13.51
C ASP A 21 -6.10 -5.00 13.09
N GLU A 22 -6.73 -3.85 13.35
CA GLU A 22 -8.11 -3.55 12.92
C GLU A 22 -8.26 -3.49 11.40
N ILE A 23 -7.18 -3.13 10.68
CA ILE A 23 -7.20 -3.00 9.24
C ILE A 23 -6.99 -4.38 8.63
N SER A 24 -8.03 -4.93 8.00
CA SER A 24 -7.91 -6.19 7.26
C SER A 24 -7.44 -5.96 5.82
N THR A 25 -7.96 -4.92 5.16
CA THR A 25 -7.74 -4.66 3.73
C THR A 25 -7.45 -3.18 3.52
N VAL A 26 -6.59 -2.83 2.56
CA VAL A 26 -6.35 -1.44 2.17
C VAL A 26 -6.61 -1.31 0.69
N ILE A 27 -7.37 -0.30 0.29
CA ILE A 27 -7.66 -0.03 -1.12
C ILE A 27 -7.25 1.39 -1.53
N VAL A 28 -7.00 1.60 -2.82
CA VAL A 28 -6.78 2.95 -3.37
C VAL A 28 -8.11 3.69 -3.44
N ALA A 29 -8.24 4.75 -2.66
CA ALA A 29 -9.43 5.59 -2.60
C ALA A 29 -9.42 6.72 -3.65
N ARG A 30 -8.23 7.17 -4.08
CA ARG A 30 -8.10 8.34 -4.95
C ARG A 30 -7.46 7.97 -6.30
N ALA A 31 -8.17 8.26 -7.39
CA ALA A 31 -7.62 8.19 -8.76
C ALA A 31 -6.61 9.35 -8.96
N SER A 32 -5.42 9.20 -9.52
CA SER A 32 -4.93 8.25 -10.54
C SER A 32 -3.42 8.03 -10.38
N GLY A 33 -2.95 6.81 -10.66
CA GLY A 33 -1.51 6.51 -10.77
C GLY A 33 -0.81 6.48 -9.42
N PHE A 34 -1.42 5.81 -8.44
CA PHE A 34 -0.76 5.59 -7.17
C PHE A 34 0.41 4.62 -7.41
N GLN A 35 1.65 5.10 -7.29
CA GLN A 35 2.85 4.30 -7.56
C GLN A 35 3.44 3.76 -6.26
N ALA A 36 3.51 2.45 -6.16
CA ALA A 36 4.14 1.77 -5.03
C ALA A 36 5.03 0.62 -5.50
N PRO A 37 6.04 0.24 -4.71
CA PRO A 37 6.85 -0.92 -5.04
C PRO A 37 5.97 -2.18 -5.15
N PRO A 38 6.33 -3.13 -6.02
CA PRO A 38 5.65 -4.40 -6.09
C PRO A 38 5.76 -5.15 -4.74
N PRO A 39 4.75 -5.95 -4.39
CA PRO A 39 4.84 -6.86 -3.25
C PRO A 39 5.97 -7.89 -3.43
N GLU A 40 6.54 -8.34 -2.31
CA GLU A 40 7.56 -9.38 -2.30
C GLU A 40 7.07 -10.65 -3.02
N GLY A 41 7.91 -11.20 -3.90
CA GLY A 41 7.62 -12.40 -4.68
C GLY A 41 6.96 -12.16 -6.05
N TYR A 42 6.77 -10.90 -6.47
CA TYR A 42 6.28 -10.57 -7.81
C TYR A 42 7.44 -10.21 -8.74
N ASP A 43 7.54 -10.93 -9.87
CA ASP A 43 8.45 -10.64 -10.97
C ASP A 43 7.87 -9.50 -11.79
N THR A 44 8.13 -8.27 -11.35
CA THR A 44 7.81 -7.10 -12.17
C THR A 44 9.11 -6.40 -12.48
N ASP A 45 9.48 -6.37 -13.77
CA ASP A 45 10.63 -5.59 -14.27
C ASP A 45 10.56 -4.09 -13.89
N ALA A 46 9.42 -3.62 -13.39
CA ALA A 46 9.21 -2.28 -12.87
C ALA A 46 9.55 -2.16 -11.38
N ALA A 47 10.33 -1.13 -11.03
CA ALA A 47 10.58 -0.75 -9.63
C ALA A 47 9.31 -0.27 -8.89
N TYR A 48 8.26 0.10 -9.63
CA TYR A 48 6.98 0.57 -9.11
C TYR A 48 5.82 0.05 -9.97
N LEU A 49 4.75 -0.38 -9.31
CA LEU A 49 3.46 -0.69 -9.93
C LEU A 49 2.53 0.52 -9.82
N ASN A 50 1.67 0.67 -10.84
CA ASN A 50 0.59 1.63 -10.78
C ASN A 50 -0.64 0.92 -10.23
N TYR A 51 -1.12 1.39 -9.10
CA TYR A 51 -2.40 0.98 -8.54
C TYR A 51 -3.46 2.01 -8.92
N GLU A 52 -4.62 1.48 -9.29
CA GLU A 52 -5.78 2.22 -9.74
C GLU A 52 -6.84 2.29 -8.67
N LEU A 53 -7.83 3.16 -8.88
CA LEU A 53 -8.93 3.36 -7.96
C LEU A 53 -9.71 2.06 -7.75
N GLY A 54 -9.78 1.58 -6.51
CA GLY A 54 -10.45 0.31 -6.18
C GLY A 54 -9.52 -0.89 -6.13
N ASP A 55 -8.22 -0.73 -6.40
CA ASP A 55 -7.25 -1.80 -6.22
C ASP A 55 -7.04 -2.12 -4.75
N ALA A 56 -7.00 -3.42 -4.44
CA ALA A 56 -6.54 -3.92 -3.16
C ALA A 56 -5.01 -3.88 -3.12
N ILE A 57 -4.47 -3.30 -2.06
CA ILE A 57 -3.03 -3.22 -1.84
C ILE A 57 -2.62 -4.29 -0.82
N PRO A 58 -1.59 -5.11 -1.12
CA PRO A 58 -1.02 -6.04 -0.17
C PRO A 58 -0.54 -5.37 1.12
N ARG A 59 -0.70 -6.02 2.27
CA ARG A 59 -0.45 -5.44 3.61
C ARG A 59 0.97 -4.87 3.76
N ASN A 60 1.98 -5.59 3.28
CA ASN A 60 3.40 -5.19 3.32
C ASN A 60 3.68 -3.91 2.52
N VAL A 61 3.04 -3.75 1.37
CA VAL A 61 3.13 -2.52 0.57
C VAL A 61 2.30 -1.41 1.21
N ALA A 62 1.07 -1.74 1.62
CA ALA A 62 0.10 -0.79 2.14
C ALA A 62 0.58 -0.08 3.40
N ALA A 63 1.25 -0.77 4.31
CA ALA A 63 1.72 -0.16 5.55
C ALA A 63 2.75 0.95 5.30
N LYS A 64 3.72 0.69 4.41
CA LYS A 64 4.71 1.68 3.99
C LYS A 64 4.10 2.85 3.23
N VAL A 65 3.14 2.54 2.36
CA VAL A 65 2.47 3.55 1.54
C VAL A 65 1.52 4.42 2.36
N LEU A 66 0.83 3.85 3.35
CA LEU A 66 -0.12 4.57 4.19
C LEU A 66 0.53 5.71 4.97
N ASP A 67 1.83 5.59 5.28
CA ASP A 67 2.60 6.66 5.88
C ASP A 67 2.88 7.81 4.89
N ASP A 68 3.27 7.46 3.66
CA ASP A 68 3.62 8.43 2.60
C ASP A 68 2.38 9.11 1.99
N HIS A 69 1.27 8.38 1.89
CA HIS A 69 0.05 8.79 1.20
C HIS A 69 -1.26 8.48 1.98
N PRO A 70 -1.41 8.96 3.23
CA PRO A 70 -2.52 8.59 4.11
C PRO A 70 -3.91 9.03 3.62
N ASN A 71 -3.98 10.01 2.71
CA ASN A 71 -5.25 10.53 2.19
C ASN A 71 -5.63 9.95 0.82
N SER A 72 -4.79 9.08 0.26
CA SER A 72 -5.03 8.42 -1.03
C SER A 72 -5.56 7.00 -0.88
N LEU A 73 -5.47 6.44 0.33
CA LEU A 73 -5.83 5.08 0.66
C LEU A 73 -7.02 5.03 1.62
N ALA A 74 -7.77 3.94 1.55
CA ALA A 74 -8.83 3.62 2.49
C ALA A 74 -8.52 2.29 3.18
N PRO A 75 -8.21 2.31 4.48
CA PRO A 75 -8.15 1.10 5.28
C PRO A 75 -9.57 0.62 5.64
N LEU A 76 -9.81 -0.67 5.46
CA LEU A 76 -11.08 -1.34 5.73
C LEU A 76 -10.88 -2.44 6.77
N ASP A 77 -11.92 -2.68 7.56
CA ASP A 77 -11.98 -3.81 8.50
C ASP A 77 -12.32 -5.14 7.80
N GLU A 78 -12.54 -6.19 8.58
CA GLU A 78 -12.89 -7.53 8.09
C GLU A 78 -14.25 -7.58 7.37
N ASP A 79 -15.15 -6.65 7.69
CA ASP A 79 -16.47 -6.51 7.06
C ASP A 79 -16.44 -5.60 5.81
N GLY A 80 -15.29 -4.98 5.53
CA GLY A 80 -15.12 -4.04 4.42
C GLY A 80 -15.61 -2.62 4.72
N GLU A 81 -15.84 -2.30 5.99
CA GLU A 81 -16.22 -0.97 6.45
C GLU A 81 -14.99 -0.08 6.63
N LEU A 82 -15.17 1.23 6.40
CA LEU A 82 -14.07 2.18 6.50
C LEU A 82 -13.65 2.38 7.96
N ILE A 83 -12.35 2.24 8.21
CA ILE A 83 -11.74 2.56 9.50
C ILE A 83 -11.33 4.03 9.52
N GLU A 84 -11.98 4.82 10.38
CA GLU A 84 -11.64 6.22 10.60
C GLU A 84 -10.44 6.38 11.54
N ASP A 85 -9.22 6.19 11.04
CA ASP A 85 -7.98 6.33 11.82
C ASP A 85 -7.51 7.80 11.98
N GLY A 86 -8.44 8.76 12.11
CA GLY A 86 -8.13 10.20 12.21
C GLY A 86 -7.52 10.84 10.94
N ARG A 87 -7.36 10.07 9.87
CA ARG A 87 -6.87 10.52 8.55
C ARG A 87 -8.02 11.14 7.76
N ARG A 88 -7.70 12.11 6.89
CA ARG A 88 -8.71 12.76 6.04
C ARG A 88 -9.10 11.83 4.91
N THR A 89 -10.12 11.03 5.16
CA THR A 89 -10.65 10.10 4.19
C THR A 89 -11.76 10.75 3.35
N PHE A 90 -11.65 10.66 2.03
CA PHE A 90 -12.63 11.24 1.13
C PHE A 90 -13.82 10.28 0.91
N HIS A 91 -14.90 10.42 1.67
CA HIS A 91 -16.02 9.46 1.65
C HIS A 91 -16.60 9.14 0.26
N LEU A 92 -16.69 10.12 -0.66
CA LEU A 92 -17.21 9.88 -2.01
C LEU A 92 -16.27 8.99 -2.84
N GLU A 93 -14.98 9.26 -2.74
CA GLU A 93 -13.87 8.54 -3.36
C GLU A 93 -13.75 7.12 -2.80
N VAL A 94 -13.79 6.97 -1.47
CA VAL A 94 -13.83 5.66 -0.81
C VAL A 94 -15.05 4.86 -1.22
N SER A 95 -16.25 5.46 -1.17
CA SER A 95 -17.48 4.76 -1.57
C SER A 95 -17.41 4.25 -3.02
N ARG A 96 -16.69 4.97 -3.89
CA ARG A 96 -16.46 4.54 -5.27
C ARG A 96 -15.43 3.43 -5.36
N ALA A 97 -14.31 3.56 -4.66
CA ALA A 97 -13.25 2.54 -4.61
C ALA A 97 -13.78 1.20 -4.07
N VAL A 98 -14.52 1.24 -2.95
CA VAL A 98 -15.14 0.05 -2.35
C VAL A 98 -16.11 -0.64 -3.33
N LYS A 99 -16.85 0.13 -4.14
CA LYS A 99 -17.73 -0.44 -5.17
C LYS A 99 -16.95 -1.14 -6.29
N ILE A 100 -15.83 -0.55 -6.73
CA ILE A 100 -14.98 -1.12 -7.79
C ILE A 100 -14.32 -2.41 -7.28
N TRP A 101 -13.71 -2.34 -6.09
CA TRP A 101 -13.13 -3.48 -5.40
C TRP A 101 -14.13 -4.65 -5.27
N ASN A 102 -15.33 -4.38 -4.74
CA ASN A 102 -16.39 -5.39 -4.63
C ASN A 102 -16.93 -5.91 -5.97
N SER A 103 -16.72 -5.17 -7.06
CA SER A 103 -17.11 -5.62 -8.41
C SER A 103 -16.10 -6.61 -9.01
N GLY A 104 -14.96 -6.84 -8.35
CA GLY A 104 -13.88 -7.72 -8.80
C GLY A 104 -12.98 -7.11 -9.88
N ASP A 105 -12.99 -5.78 -10.00
CA ASP A 105 -12.20 -5.02 -11.00
C ASP A 105 -10.93 -4.40 -10.37
N GLY A 106 -10.67 -4.68 -9.09
CA GLY A 106 -9.45 -4.25 -8.41
C GLY A 106 -8.32 -5.26 -8.59
N PHE A 107 -7.07 -4.81 -8.42
CA PHE A 107 -5.82 -5.58 -8.53
C PHE A 107 -6.01 -7.09 -8.29
N ASP A 108 -6.04 -7.86 -9.38
CA ASP A 108 -5.99 -9.30 -9.35
C ASP A 108 -4.53 -9.74 -9.59
N PRO A 109 -3.86 -10.34 -8.60
CA PRO A 109 -2.47 -10.73 -8.73
C PRO A 109 -2.21 -11.79 -9.82
N SER A 110 -3.25 -12.46 -10.33
CA SER A 110 -3.12 -13.40 -11.45
C SER A 110 -3.13 -12.74 -12.83
N GLU A 111 -3.51 -11.46 -12.95
CA GLU A 111 -3.41 -10.68 -14.21
C GLU A 111 -2.00 -10.17 -14.50
N TYR A 112 -1.12 -10.18 -13.51
CA TYR A 112 0.25 -9.65 -13.60
C TYR A 112 1.34 -10.73 -13.44
N GLY A 113 0.95 -12.01 -13.43
CA GLY A 113 1.84 -13.16 -13.34
C GLY A 113 1.86 -13.99 -14.62
N GLU A 114 2.46 -13.49 -15.70
CA GLU A 114 2.92 -14.29 -16.85
C GLU A 114 4.34 -13.93 -17.27
#